data_AF-A0A942AQI5-F1
#
_entry.id   AF-A0A942AQI5-F1
#
_cell.length_a   1.000
_cell.length_b   1.000
_cell.length_c   1.000
_cell.angle_alpha   90.00
_cell.angle_beta   90.00
_cell.angle_gamma   90.00
#
_symmetry.space_group_name_H-M   'P 1'
#
loop_
_entity.id
_entity.type
_entity.pdbx_description
1 polymer ?
#
loop_
_entity_poly.entity_id
_entity_poly.type
_entity_poly.pdbx_seq_one_letter_code
_entity_poly.pdbx_strand_id
1 'polypeptide(L)'
;MRKLLYIVLFLSVGKHLQATNYNCHTEAGQLQSLIGEQHRTITNLTVSGTIDVRDFAFINDSLFHLTGIDLADCTIDAFESRDIYLGNQTRFDANCIPANTFFGFQELTTVRLPRNTEKIGKGAFAGCTKLKDIDLGNNLQEIAGFAFCDCFSLNTSLPQTLEKIGEYAFKQCTSFTGIDLSLSVLRSIGNQAFLNCTALSSITLPASLQSIGKECFAGCSSLTGITLPQKLESMGEGCFSHCISLTEVDIKECPLESLPPYTFDHCTKLLSIQAPNTITEIGEGAFYYCTSLTDCILPESVRTIGDYAFAGCSRIAGLSFLPEGTEKIGRWPFYGMKYLFSAKIPSTVKTIGDHAFDNCTRLNVMLSYPTEPPILGENVFRNVLQKDCRLGIPDESLSLYLNTPQWKEFDIRYLSEVDEQQIDDKALKAYFEQKMLIVNSYEPMHRITLYTIDGRTIYQKQGKTTEAKIDTQSYSGEVFILSVQIESGKYYHLKLGRVN
;
A
#
# COMPACT_ATOMS: atom_id res chain seq x y z
N MET A 1 -26.98 5.08 -24.21
CA MET A 1 -27.97 4.13 -24.77
C MET A 1 -27.58 2.66 -24.64
N ARG A 2 -26.31 2.26 -24.84
CA ARG A 2 -25.89 0.84 -24.68
C ARG A 2 -26.12 0.27 -23.26
N LYS A 3 -25.86 1.03 -22.18
CA LYS A 3 -26.14 0.59 -20.78
C LYS A 3 -27.62 0.28 -20.46
N LEU A 4 -28.58 0.91 -21.16
CA LEU A 4 -30.01 0.67 -20.92
C LEU A 4 -30.55 -0.56 -21.68
N LEU A 5 -29.88 -1.00 -22.75
CA LEU A 5 -30.28 -2.20 -23.50
C LEU A 5 -29.93 -3.49 -22.74
N TYR A 6 -28.85 -3.47 -21.93
CA TYR A 6 -28.37 -4.62 -21.15
C TYR A 6 -29.31 -5.01 -19.99
N ILE A 7 -30.03 -4.05 -19.39
CA ILE A 7 -30.99 -4.33 -18.31
C ILE A 7 -32.28 -4.99 -18.84
N VAL A 8 -32.65 -4.70 -20.10
CA VAL A 8 -33.89 -5.23 -20.70
C VAL A 8 -33.72 -6.67 -21.19
N LEU A 9 -32.52 -7.10 -21.58
CA LEU A 9 -32.25 -8.50 -21.98
C LEU A 9 -32.12 -9.47 -20.80
N PHE A 10 -31.71 -9.01 -19.63
CA PHE A 10 -31.63 -9.86 -18.42
C PHE A 10 -33.00 -10.29 -17.89
N LEU A 11 -34.07 -9.56 -18.20
CA LEU A 11 -35.42 -9.88 -17.75
C LEU A 11 -36.15 -10.94 -18.61
N SER A 12 -35.58 -11.39 -19.73
CA SER A 12 -36.23 -12.37 -20.63
C SER A 12 -35.56 -13.75 -20.71
N VAL A 13 -34.36 -13.95 -20.16
CA VAL A 13 -33.66 -15.25 -20.17
C VAL A 13 -33.57 -15.84 -18.76
N GLY A 14 -34.67 -15.79 -18.03
CA GLY A 14 -34.86 -16.54 -16.80
C GLY A 14 -35.26 -17.99 -17.10
N LYS A 15 -34.35 -18.80 -17.63
CA LYS A 15 -34.42 -20.27 -17.59
C LYS A 15 -33.01 -20.80 -17.50
N HIS A 16 -32.77 -21.72 -16.56
CA HIS A 16 -31.61 -22.60 -16.54
C HIS A 16 -31.43 -23.24 -17.93
N LEU A 17 -30.63 -22.64 -18.79
CA LEU A 17 -30.14 -23.29 -20.00
C LEU A 17 -29.29 -24.46 -19.51
N GLN A 18 -29.74 -25.68 -19.81
CA GLN A 18 -28.90 -26.86 -19.64
C GLN A 18 -27.62 -26.63 -20.43
N ALA A 19 -26.47 -26.98 -19.83
CA ALA A 19 -25.19 -26.73 -20.45
C ALA A 19 -25.11 -27.42 -21.82
N THR A 20 -25.12 -26.64 -22.89
CA THR A 20 -24.98 -27.17 -24.25
C THR A 20 -23.54 -26.96 -24.67
N ASN A 21 -22.82 -28.06 -24.79
CA ASN A 21 -21.44 -28.07 -25.26
C ASN A 21 -21.43 -28.08 -26.79
N TYR A 22 -20.60 -27.23 -27.39
CA TYR A 22 -20.39 -27.19 -28.84
C TYR A 22 -18.90 -27.23 -29.13
N ASN A 23 -18.50 -28.15 -30.01
CA ASN A 23 -17.11 -28.34 -30.41
C ASN A 23 -17.00 -28.16 -31.92
N CYS A 24 -16.08 -27.32 -32.39
CA CYS A 24 -15.86 -27.14 -33.82
C CYS A 24 -14.39 -26.93 -34.18
N HIS A 25 -14.11 -27.12 -35.47
CA HIS A 25 -12.86 -26.73 -36.12
C HIS A 25 -13.18 -25.59 -37.09
N THR A 26 -12.41 -24.50 -37.07
CA THR A 26 -12.67 -23.31 -37.88
C THR A 26 -11.44 -22.84 -38.66
N GLU A 27 -11.70 -22.13 -39.74
CA GLU A 27 -10.73 -21.27 -40.43
C GLU A 27 -11.01 -19.80 -40.08
N ALA A 28 -10.03 -18.93 -40.35
CA ALA A 28 -10.08 -17.53 -39.97
C ALA A 28 -11.32 -16.81 -40.52
N GLY A 29 -12.13 -16.26 -39.62
CA GLY A 29 -13.36 -15.52 -39.90
C GLY A 29 -14.58 -16.38 -40.25
N GLN A 30 -14.53 -17.70 -40.02
CA GLN A 30 -15.61 -18.64 -40.36
C GLN A 30 -16.41 -19.14 -39.13
N LEU A 31 -16.09 -18.71 -37.91
CA LEU A 31 -16.73 -19.25 -36.71
C LEU A 31 -18.25 -18.99 -36.69
N GLN A 32 -18.67 -17.79 -37.12
CA GLN A 32 -20.10 -17.44 -37.18
C GLN A 32 -20.88 -18.33 -38.15
N SER A 33 -20.33 -18.60 -39.35
CA SER A 33 -21.00 -19.42 -40.35
C SER A 33 -21.10 -20.88 -39.92
N LEU A 34 -20.11 -21.37 -39.17
CA LEU A 34 -20.09 -22.72 -38.60
C LEU A 34 -21.09 -22.91 -37.46
N ILE A 35 -21.23 -21.94 -36.56
CA ILE A 35 -22.18 -22.04 -35.43
C ILE A 35 -23.62 -21.78 -35.88
N GLY A 36 -23.82 -20.83 -36.81
CA GLY A 36 -25.14 -20.47 -37.31
C GLY A 36 -26.10 -20.06 -36.18
N GLU A 37 -27.38 -20.41 -36.30
CA GLU A 37 -28.43 -20.05 -35.32
C GLU A 37 -28.31 -20.76 -33.96
N GLN A 38 -27.45 -21.78 -33.84
CA GLN A 38 -27.27 -22.53 -32.58
C GLN A 38 -26.60 -21.68 -31.49
N HIS A 39 -25.96 -20.56 -31.86
CA HIS A 39 -25.25 -19.65 -30.97
C HIS A 39 -26.03 -19.28 -29.71
N ARG A 40 -27.37 -19.18 -29.76
CA ARG A 40 -28.23 -18.76 -28.63
C ARG A 40 -28.36 -19.79 -27.50
N THR A 41 -27.93 -21.04 -27.75
CA THR A 41 -28.12 -22.16 -26.82
C THR A 41 -26.81 -22.69 -26.25
N ILE A 42 -25.68 -22.31 -26.85
CA ILE A 42 -24.36 -22.81 -26.50
C ILE A 42 -23.91 -22.12 -25.21
N THR A 43 -23.59 -22.92 -24.19
CA THR A 43 -23.05 -22.39 -22.93
C THR A 43 -21.56 -22.70 -22.80
N ASN A 44 -21.07 -23.78 -23.43
CA ASN A 44 -19.64 -24.08 -23.49
C ASN A 44 -19.20 -24.28 -24.93
N LEU A 45 -18.15 -23.57 -25.34
CA LEU A 45 -17.63 -23.61 -26.70
C LEU A 45 -16.17 -24.10 -26.69
N THR A 46 -15.87 -25.15 -27.45
CA THR A 46 -14.49 -25.59 -27.73
C THR A 46 -14.20 -25.36 -29.20
N VAL A 47 -13.15 -24.59 -29.51
CA VAL A 47 -12.73 -24.29 -30.88
C VAL A 47 -11.31 -24.79 -31.11
N SER A 48 -11.07 -25.31 -32.31
CA SER A 48 -9.73 -25.62 -32.83
C SER A 48 -9.54 -25.01 -34.21
N GLY A 49 -8.30 -24.89 -34.66
CA GLY A 49 -7.97 -24.35 -35.99
C GLY A 49 -7.48 -22.90 -35.93
N THR A 50 -7.89 -22.08 -36.89
CA THR A 50 -7.42 -20.69 -37.00
C THR A 50 -8.55 -19.72 -36.78
N ILE A 51 -8.36 -18.74 -35.89
CA ILE A 51 -9.32 -17.68 -35.61
C ILE A 51 -8.71 -16.31 -35.88
N ASP A 52 -9.52 -15.32 -36.22
CA ASP A 52 -9.10 -13.93 -36.36
C ASP A 52 -10.04 -12.95 -35.65
N VAL A 53 -9.83 -11.65 -35.82
CA VAL A 53 -10.64 -10.60 -35.20
C VAL A 53 -12.14 -10.71 -35.50
N ARG A 54 -12.54 -11.24 -36.67
CA ARG A 54 -13.95 -11.38 -37.06
C ARG A 54 -14.63 -12.46 -36.24
N ASP A 55 -13.92 -13.54 -35.92
CA ASP A 55 -14.42 -14.58 -35.02
C ASP A 55 -14.57 -14.04 -33.59
N PHE A 56 -13.59 -13.27 -33.11
CA PHE A 56 -13.67 -12.61 -31.80
C PHE A 56 -14.80 -11.58 -31.72
N ALA A 57 -15.07 -10.84 -32.81
CA ALA A 57 -16.20 -9.93 -32.87
C ALA A 57 -17.53 -10.69 -32.76
N PHE A 58 -17.66 -11.83 -33.45
CA PHE A 58 -18.83 -12.70 -33.31
C PHE A 58 -18.98 -13.26 -31.88
N ILE A 59 -17.88 -13.70 -31.26
CA ILE A 59 -17.89 -14.15 -29.85
C ILE A 59 -18.47 -13.04 -28.97
N ASN A 60 -17.89 -11.84 -29.04
CA ASN A 60 -18.32 -10.69 -28.24
C ASN A 60 -19.81 -10.35 -28.45
N ASP A 61 -20.24 -10.27 -29.71
CA ASP A 61 -21.57 -9.76 -30.06
C ASP A 61 -22.68 -10.80 -29.83
N SER A 62 -22.38 -12.10 -29.95
CA SER A 62 -23.40 -13.15 -30.03
C SER A 62 -23.32 -14.22 -28.94
N LEU A 63 -22.18 -14.36 -28.24
CA LEU A 63 -21.90 -15.44 -27.30
C LEU A 63 -21.71 -14.96 -25.85
N PHE A 64 -22.23 -13.79 -25.49
CA PHE A 64 -22.12 -13.18 -24.15
C PHE A 64 -22.67 -14.00 -22.97
N HIS A 65 -23.41 -15.08 -23.26
CA HIS A 65 -24.02 -15.98 -22.28
C HIS A 65 -23.19 -17.25 -22.02
N LEU A 66 -22.01 -17.38 -22.64
CA LEU A 66 -21.11 -18.51 -22.41
C LEU A 66 -20.71 -18.59 -20.93
N THR A 67 -20.73 -19.81 -20.40
CA THR A 67 -20.17 -20.18 -19.12
C THR A 67 -18.72 -20.65 -19.23
N GLY A 68 -18.33 -21.15 -20.41
CA GLY A 68 -16.98 -21.65 -20.66
C GLY A 68 -16.56 -21.52 -22.13
N ILE A 69 -15.29 -21.24 -22.37
CA ILE A 69 -14.71 -21.25 -23.72
C ILE A 69 -13.29 -21.85 -23.70
N ASP A 70 -13.03 -22.80 -24.59
CA ASP A 70 -11.73 -23.44 -24.77
C ASP A 70 -11.22 -23.16 -26.20
N LEU A 71 -10.15 -22.36 -26.28
CA LEU A 71 -9.46 -21.97 -27.50
C LEU A 71 -8.01 -22.49 -27.50
N ALA A 72 -7.65 -23.43 -26.63
CA ALA A 72 -6.26 -23.85 -26.43
C ALA A 72 -5.61 -24.41 -27.72
N ASP A 73 -6.41 -25.04 -28.58
CA ASP A 73 -5.98 -25.63 -29.85
C ASP A 73 -6.22 -24.69 -31.06
N CYS A 74 -6.39 -23.40 -30.81
CA CYS A 74 -6.46 -22.37 -31.85
C CYS A 74 -5.11 -21.67 -32.09
N THR A 75 -4.96 -21.10 -33.29
CA THR A 75 -3.96 -20.06 -33.61
C THR A 75 -4.69 -18.76 -33.97
N ILE A 76 -4.24 -17.62 -33.45
CA ILE A 76 -4.81 -16.30 -33.78
C ILE A 76 -4.06 -15.71 -34.97
N ASP A 77 -4.72 -15.58 -36.11
CA ASP A 77 -4.13 -15.00 -37.32
C ASP A 77 -4.24 -13.47 -37.33
N ALA A 78 -3.30 -12.83 -38.02
CA ALA A 78 -3.35 -11.38 -38.21
C ALA A 78 -4.46 -11.01 -39.21
N PHE A 79 -5.06 -9.84 -39.04
CA PHE A 79 -6.09 -9.35 -39.95
C PHE A 79 -5.92 -7.87 -40.25
N GLU A 80 -6.09 -7.49 -41.51
CA GLU A 80 -6.04 -6.10 -41.96
C GLU A 80 -7.34 -5.74 -42.67
N SER A 81 -8.11 -4.81 -42.10
CA SER A 81 -9.27 -4.25 -42.77
C SER A 81 -8.85 -3.04 -43.59
N ARG A 82 -9.13 -3.03 -44.90
CA ARG A 82 -8.99 -1.83 -45.74
C ARG A 82 -10.34 -1.16 -45.91
N ASP A 83 -10.51 0.01 -45.31
CA ASP A 83 -11.61 0.91 -45.67
C ASP A 83 -11.18 1.76 -46.89
N ILE A 84 -11.54 1.28 -48.08
CA ILE A 84 -11.17 1.87 -49.37
C ILE A 84 -11.76 3.28 -49.60
N TYR A 85 -12.70 3.74 -48.77
CA TYR A 85 -13.36 5.04 -48.92
C TYR A 85 -12.85 6.10 -47.94
N LEU A 86 -12.42 5.70 -46.73
CA LEU A 86 -11.95 6.63 -45.70
C LEU A 86 -10.42 6.63 -45.53
N GLY A 87 -9.71 5.70 -46.18
CA GLY A 87 -8.25 5.59 -46.10
C GLY A 87 -7.73 5.06 -44.75
N ASN A 88 -8.63 4.76 -43.81
CA ASN A 88 -8.26 4.19 -42.51
C ASN A 88 -7.96 2.70 -42.66
N GLN A 89 -6.73 2.32 -42.31
CA GLN A 89 -6.30 0.93 -42.18
C GLN A 89 -6.33 0.56 -40.70
N THR A 90 -7.03 -0.53 -40.38
CA THR A 90 -6.98 -1.11 -39.02
C THR A 90 -6.29 -2.46 -39.13
N ARG A 91 -5.22 -2.62 -38.36
CA ARG A 91 -4.41 -3.85 -38.29
C ARG A 91 -4.63 -4.52 -36.93
N PHE A 92 -4.87 -5.81 -36.97
CA PHE A 92 -4.94 -6.70 -35.82
C PHE A 92 -3.77 -7.68 -35.92
N ASP A 93 -2.92 -7.69 -34.91
CA ASP A 93 -1.75 -8.55 -34.88
C ASP A 93 -2.13 -9.99 -34.51
N ALA A 94 -1.36 -10.95 -35.03
CA ALA A 94 -1.48 -12.36 -34.66
C ALA A 94 -1.22 -12.54 -33.16
N ASN A 95 -1.64 -13.68 -32.61
CA ASN A 95 -1.45 -14.05 -31.20
C ASN A 95 -2.01 -13.05 -30.16
N CYS A 96 -2.84 -12.10 -30.57
CA CYS A 96 -3.40 -11.07 -29.69
C CYS A 96 -4.91 -11.28 -29.49
N ILE A 97 -5.36 -11.35 -28.23
CA ILE A 97 -6.78 -11.25 -27.92
C ILE A 97 -7.22 -9.79 -28.13
N PRO A 98 -8.20 -9.49 -29.00
CA PRO A 98 -8.62 -8.12 -29.26
C PRO A 98 -9.19 -7.40 -28.03
N ALA A 99 -9.27 -6.08 -28.12
CA ALA A 99 -9.89 -5.28 -27.08
C ALA A 99 -11.38 -5.63 -26.93
N ASN A 100 -11.85 -5.71 -25.68
CA ASN A 100 -13.25 -5.95 -25.30
C ASN A 100 -13.87 -7.29 -25.77
N THR A 101 -13.09 -8.30 -26.18
CA THR A 101 -13.60 -9.58 -26.72
C THR A 101 -14.64 -10.28 -25.84
N PHE A 102 -14.45 -10.27 -24.51
CA PHE A 102 -15.34 -10.87 -23.51
C PHE A 102 -15.88 -9.80 -22.55
N PHE A 103 -15.98 -8.54 -23.00
CA PHE A 103 -16.41 -7.45 -22.12
C PHE A 103 -17.83 -7.70 -21.59
N GLY A 104 -17.96 -7.78 -20.26
CA GLY A 104 -19.23 -7.95 -19.58
C GLY A 104 -19.83 -9.36 -19.66
N PHE A 105 -19.03 -10.39 -19.95
CA PHE A 105 -19.50 -11.78 -19.95
C PHE A 105 -19.71 -12.26 -18.50
N GLN A 106 -20.88 -11.94 -17.93
CA GLN A 106 -21.16 -12.13 -16.51
C GLN A 106 -21.35 -13.60 -16.08
N GLU A 107 -21.59 -14.50 -17.04
CA GLU A 107 -21.75 -15.93 -16.78
C GLU A 107 -20.47 -16.74 -17.02
N LEU A 108 -19.44 -16.13 -17.62
CA LEU A 108 -18.19 -16.82 -17.98
C LEU A 108 -17.40 -17.19 -16.72
N THR A 109 -17.12 -18.48 -16.57
CA THR A 109 -16.42 -19.06 -15.41
C THR A 109 -15.06 -19.64 -15.78
N THR A 110 -14.96 -20.24 -16.97
CA THR A 110 -13.76 -20.93 -17.47
C THR A 110 -13.33 -20.40 -18.83
N VAL A 111 -12.04 -20.12 -19.00
CA VAL A 111 -11.45 -19.68 -20.26
C VAL A 111 -10.15 -20.42 -20.48
N ARG A 112 -9.91 -20.93 -21.69
CA ARG A 112 -8.58 -21.39 -22.09
C ARG A 112 -8.16 -20.66 -23.35
N LEU A 113 -7.13 -19.83 -23.24
CA LEU A 113 -6.61 -19.07 -24.36
C LEU A 113 -5.75 -19.94 -25.28
N PRO A 114 -5.60 -19.54 -26.57
CA PRO A 114 -4.62 -20.15 -27.46
C PRO A 114 -3.23 -20.22 -26.82
N ARG A 115 -2.53 -21.35 -26.97
CA ARG A 115 -1.23 -21.57 -26.30
C ARG A 115 -0.18 -20.53 -26.63
N ASN A 116 -0.25 -19.95 -27.83
CA ASN A 116 0.68 -18.95 -28.33
C ASN A 116 0.20 -17.51 -28.08
N THR A 117 -0.83 -17.26 -27.26
CA THR A 117 -1.26 -15.89 -26.94
C THR A 117 -0.11 -15.07 -26.35
N GLU A 118 0.19 -13.95 -27.00
CA GLU A 118 1.26 -13.02 -26.64
C GLU A 118 0.70 -11.76 -25.93
N LYS A 119 -0.53 -11.37 -26.25
CA LYS A 119 -1.14 -10.14 -25.71
C LYS A 119 -2.63 -10.29 -25.44
N ILE A 120 -3.06 -9.71 -24.32
CA ILE A 120 -4.48 -9.51 -23.99
C ILE A 120 -4.83 -8.03 -24.16
N GLY A 121 -5.77 -7.74 -25.05
CA GLY A 121 -6.19 -6.40 -25.42
C GLY A 121 -6.94 -5.64 -24.31
N LYS A 122 -7.07 -4.32 -24.51
CA LYS A 122 -7.71 -3.43 -23.54
C LYS A 122 -9.13 -3.89 -23.23
N GLY A 123 -9.44 -4.07 -21.95
CA GLY A 123 -10.79 -4.46 -21.49
C GLY A 123 -11.26 -5.83 -21.96
N ALA A 124 -10.38 -6.70 -22.46
CA ALA A 124 -10.76 -7.98 -23.09
C ALA A 124 -11.68 -8.85 -22.21
N PHE A 125 -11.49 -8.87 -20.90
CA PHE A 125 -12.30 -9.60 -19.92
C PHE A 125 -12.98 -8.69 -18.88
N ALA A 126 -13.00 -7.37 -19.10
CA ALA A 126 -13.53 -6.45 -18.10
C ALA A 126 -15.01 -6.78 -17.78
N GLY A 127 -15.35 -6.89 -16.49
CA GLY A 127 -16.69 -7.23 -16.03
C GLY A 127 -17.06 -8.72 -16.14
N CYS A 128 -16.10 -9.62 -16.41
CA CYS A 128 -16.30 -11.07 -16.28
C CYS A 128 -16.36 -11.49 -14.80
N THR A 129 -17.42 -11.08 -14.10
CA THR A 129 -17.50 -11.14 -12.62
C THR A 129 -17.38 -12.55 -12.02
N LYS A 130 -17.74 -13.60 -12.78
CA LYS A 130 -17.66 -15.01 -12.37
C LYS A 130 -16.44 -15.75 -12.91
N LEU A 131 -15.59 -15.09 -13.71
CA LEU A 131 -14.40 -15.73 -14.29
C LEU A 131 -13.45 -16.11 -13.15
N LYS A 132 -13.19 -17.41 -13.03
CA LYS A 132 -12.38 -17.97 -11.96
C LYS A 132 -11.16 -18.69 -12.52
N ASP A 133 -11.40 -19.58 -13.49
CA ASP A 133 -10.38 -20.48 -14.02
C ASP A 133 -10.00 -20.01 -15.44
N ILE A 134 -8.83 -19.39 -15.57
CA ILE A 134 -8.30 -18.98 -16.88
C ILE A 134 -6.93 -19.59 -17.13
N ASP A 135 -6.77 -20.25 -18.27
CA ASP A 135 -5.47 -20.61 -18.84
C ASP A 135 -5.03 -19.49 -19.78
N LEU A 136 -3.97 -18.77 -19.38
CA LEU A 136 -3.43 -17.59 -20.07
C LEU A 136 -2.53 -17.92 -21.26
N GLY A 137 -2.30 -19.21 -21.55
CA GLY A 137 -1.31 -19.65 -22.53
C GLY A 137 0.13 -19.57 -22.00
N ASN A 138 1.08 -19.90 -22.86
CA ASN A 138 2.48 -20.09 -22.46
C ASN A 138 3.40 -18.89 -22.77
N ASN A 139 2.96 -17.99 -23.67
CA ASN A 139 3.82 -16.94 -24.25
C ASN A 139 3.32 -15.52 -23.94
N LEU A 140 2.44 -15.35 -22.96
CA LEU A 140 1.81 -14.05 -22.68
C LEU A 140 2.85 -13.03 -22.20
N GLN A 141 3.00 -11.95 -22.95
CA GLN A 141 3.97 -10.87 -22.71
C GLN A 141 3.28 -9.58 -22.21
N GLU A 142 2.06 -9.28 -22.68
CA GLU A 142 1.38 -8.03 -22.31
C GLU A 142 -0.08 -8.26 -21.89
N ILE A 143 -0.44 -7.71 -20.74
CA ILE A 143 -1.82 -7.53 -20.32
C ILE A 143 -2.13 -6.04 -20.40
N ALA A 144 -2.95 -5.64 -21.37
CA ALA A 144 -3.29 -4.24 -21.59
C ALA A 144 -4.21 -3.68 -20.51
N GLY A 145 -4.42 -2.37 -20.53
CA GLY A 145 -5.22 -1.70 -19.52
C GLY A 145 -6.65 -2.23 -19.44
N PHE A 146 -7.24 -2.24 -18.24
CA PHE A 146 -8.58 -2.74 -17.95
C PHE A 146 -8.83 -4.22 -18.28
N ALA A 147 -7.84 -4.99 -18.75
CA ALA A 147 -8.04 -6.33 -19.31
C ALA A 147 -8.92 -7.24 -18.44
N PHE A 148 -8.72 -7.26 -17.12
CA PHE A 148 -9.47 -8.03 -16.14
C PHE A 148 -10.16 -7.15 -15.08
N CYS A 149 -10.42 -5.87 -15.37
CA CYS A 149 -11.11 -4.98 -14.44
C CYS A 149 -12.48 -5.58 -14.02
N ASP A 150 -12.80 -5.54 -12.72
CA ASP A 150 -14.04 -6.07 -12.14
C ASP A 150 -14.24 -7.60 -12.32
N CYS A 151 -13.17 -8.36 -12.52
CA CYS A 151 -13.20 -9.83 -12.45
C CYS A 151 -13.15 -10.32 -11.00
N PHE A 152 -14.23 -10.10 -10.25
CA PHE A 152 -14.27 -10.33 -8.79
C PHE A 152 -13.87 -11.75 -8.35
N SER A 153 -14.14 -12.76 -9.17
CA SER A 153 -13.87 -14.17 -8.86
C SER A 153 -12.50 -14.67 -9.32
N LEU A 154 -11.71 -13.83 -10.00
CA LEU A 154 -10.47 -14.24 -10.65
C LEU A 154 -9.37 -14.48 -9.60
N ASN A 155 -8.77 -15.65 -9.67
CA ASN A 155 -7.56 -16.01 -8.94
C ASN A 155 -6.74 -16.97 -9.80
N THR A 156 -5.74 -16.45 -10.51
CA THR A 156 -4.91 -17.20 -11.45
C THR A 156 -3.44 -16.88 -11.26
N SER A 157 -2.55 -17.83 -11.54
CA SER A 157 -1.13 -17.50 -11.64
C SER A 157 -0.87 -16.61 -12.86
N LEU A 158 0.01 -15.62 -12.71
CA LEU A 158 0.49 -14.81 -13.83
C LEU A 158 1.73 -15.46 -14.45
N PRO A 159 1.86 -15.47 -15.79
CA PRO A 159 2.96 -16.15 -16.45
C PRO A 159 4.29 -15.39 -16.29
N GLN A 160 5.40 -16.14 -16.24
CA GLN A 160 6.74 -15.58 -16.07
C GLN A 160 7.24 -14.80 -17.31
N THR A 161 6.66 -15.06 -18.48
CA THR A 161 6.94 -14.33 -19.73
C THR A 161 6.41 -12.90 -19.75
N LEU A 162 5.62 -12.49 -18.74
CA LEU A 162 4.95 -11.21 -18.72
C LEU A 162 5.94 -10.04 -18.62
N GLU A 163 5.90 -9.12 -19.58
CA GLU A 163 6.78 -7.94 -19.67
C GLU A 163 6.08 -6.65 -19.23
N LYS A 164 4.74 -6.60 -19.35
CA LYS A 164 3.96 -5.40 -19.06
C LYS A 164 2.55 -5.68 -18.54
N ILE A 165 2.16 -4.95 -17.49
CA ILE A 165 0.79 -4.88 -16.97
C ILE A 165 0.26 -3.45 -17.13
N GLY A 166 -0.88 -3.30 -17.80
CA GLY A 166 -1.50 -2.01 -18.08
C GLY A 166 -2.26 -1.39 -16.91
N GLU A 167 -2.68 -0.13 -17.10
CA GLU A 167 -3.52 0.59 -16.12
C GLU A 167 -4.82 -0.18 -15.83
N TYR A 168 -5.26 -0.22 -14.57
CA TYR A 168 -6.49 -0.89 -14.15
C TYR A 168 -6.60 -2.38 -14.53
N ALA A 169 -5.52 -3.05 -14.95
CA ALA A 169 -5.58 -4.38 -15.55
C ALA A 169 -6.31 -5.41 -14.67
N PHE A 170 -6.12 -5.37 -13.36
CA PHE A 170 -6.73 -6.26 -12.37
C PHE A 170 -7.51 -5.50 -11.29
N LYS A 171 -7.93 -4.26 -11.56
CA LYS A 171 -8.72 -3.48 -10.61
C LYS A 171 -9.94 -4.29 -10.15
N GLN A 172 -10.20 -4.30 -8.84
CA GLN A 172 -11.31 -5.02 -8.21
C GLN A 172 -11.29 -6.54 -8.43
N CYS A 173 -10.14 -7.15 -8.74
CA CYS A 173 -10.03 -8.62 -8.68
C CYS A 173 -9.93 -9.08 -7.21
N THR A 174 -11.05 -9.04 -6.51
CA THR A 174 -11.16 -9.21 -5.05
C THR A 174 -10.92 -10.63 -4.56
N SER A 175 -10.73 -11.61 -5.46
CA SER A 175 -10.38 -13.00 -5.12
C SER A 175 -8.90 -13.34 -5.28
N PHE A 176 -8.06 -12.45 -5.82
CA PHE A 176 -6.61 -12.67 -5.87
C PHE A 176 -6.05 -12.75 -4.46
N THR A 177 -5.49 -13.89 -4.07
CA THR A 177 -4.92 -14.09 -2.72
C THR A 177 -3.41 -13.88 -2.70
N GLY A 178 -2.71 -14.27 -3.76
CA GLY A 178 -1.26 -14.15 -3.85
C GLY A 178 -0.80 -14.05 -5.30
N ILE A 179 0.24 -13.24 -5.53
CA ILE A 179 0.85 -13.04 -6.85
C ILE A 179 2.36 -13.23 -6.72
N ASP A 180 2.91 -14.21 -7.42
CA ASP A 180 4.35 -14.43 -7.52
C ASP A 180 4.84 -14.04 -8.92
N LEU A 181 5.58 -12.94 -8.99
CA LEU A 181 6.24 -12.45 -10.21
C LEU A 181 7.76 -12.51 -10.08
N SER A 182 8.31 -13.24 -9.10
CA SER A 182 9.76 -13.27 -8.81
C SER A 182 10.64 -13.64 -10.01
N LEU A 183 10.16 -14.56 -10.84
CA LEU A 183 10.85 -15.06 -12.04
C LEU A 183 10.43 -14.33 -13.34
N SER A 184 9.60 -13.29 -13.22
CA SER A 184 9.11 -12.53 -14.38
C SER A 184 10.15 -11.54 -14.89
N VAL A 185 10.08 -11.23 -16.20
CA VAL A 185 10.86 -10.17 -16.86
C VAL A 185 10.16 -8.80 -16.84
N LEU A 186 9.05 -8.69 -16.11
CA LEU A 186 8.20 -7.51 -15.99
C LEU A 186 9.02 -6.23 -15.71
N ARG A 187 8.78 -5.19 -16.50
CA ARG A 187 9.46 -3.89 -16.40
C ARG A 187 8.59 -2.80 -15.77
N SER A 188 7.27 -2.89 -15.97
CA SER A 188 6.34 -1.86 -15.52
C SER A 188 4.99 -2.42 -15.14
N ILE A 189 4.38 -1.82 -14.11
CA ILE A 189 2.99 -2.03 -13.71
C ILE A 189 2.26 -0.68 -13.79
N GLY A 190 1.17 -0.64 -14.54
CA GLY A 190 0.40 0.58 -14.78
C GLY A 190 -0.38 1.10 -13.57
N ASN A 191 -0.91 2.31 -13.71
CA ASN A 191 -1.72 2.97 -12.67
C ASN A 191 -2.92 2.11 -12.26
N GLN A 192 -3.16 2.00 -10.96
CA GLN A 192 -4.32 1.32 -10.39
C GLN A 192 -4.48 -0.14 -10.85
N ALA A 193 -3.38 -0.79 -11.29
CA ALA A 193 -3.42 -2.13 -11.87
C ALA A 193 -4.02 -3.17 -10.91
N PHE A 194 -3.75 -3.07 -9.61
CA PHE A 194 -4.30 -3.95 -8.57
C PHE A 194 -5.13 -3.18 -7.53
N LEU A 195 -5.72 -2.04 -7.93
CA LEU A 195 -6.58 -1.23 -7.06
C LEU A 195 -7.74 -2.09 -6.52
N ASN A 196 -7.91 -2.09 -5.19
CA ASN A 196 -8.94 -2.85 -4.48
C ASN A 196 -8.91 -4.37 -4.73
N CYS A 197 -7.74 -4.97 -4.95
CA CYS A 197 -7.56 -6.42 -4.81
C CYS A 197 -7.58 -6.81 -3.32
N THR A 198 -8.77 -6.76 -2.71
CA THR A 198 -8.92 -6.77 -1.24
C THR A 198 -8.48 -8.07 -0.57
N ALA A 199 -8.48 -9.22 -1.26
CA ALA A 199 -7.96 -10.48 -0.74
C ALA A 199 -6.44 -10.68 -0.93
N LEU A 200 -5.76 -9.78 -1.64
CA LEU A 200 -4.34 -9.94 -1.96
C LEU A 200 -3.52 -9.79 -0.68
N SER A 201 -3.06 -10.91 -0.12
CA SER A 201 -2.30 -10.94 1.12
C SER A 201 -0.80 -10.87 0.91
N SER A 202 -0.32 -11.30 -0.28
CA SER A 202 1.11 -11.34 -0.60
C SER A 202 1.36 -11.07 -2.08
N ILE A 203 2.37 -10.26 -2.37
CA ILE A 203 2.90 -10.10 -3.73
C ILE A 203 4.42 -10.12 -3.71
N THR A 204 5.02 -10.87 -4.64
CA THR A 204 6.47 -10.89 -4.87
C THR A 204 6.76 -10.22 -6.20
N LEU A 205 7.44 -9.06 -6.15
CA LEU A 205 7.80 -8.28 -7.33
C LEU A 205 9.11 -8.80 -7.96
N PRO A 206 9.28 -8.75 -9.29
CA PRO A 206 10.51 -9.17 -9.95
C PRO A 206 11.64 -8.16 -9.76
N ALA A 207 12.88 -8.66 -9.73
CA ALA A 207 14.08 -7.82 -9.68
C ALA A 207 14.28 -6.94 -10.93
N SER A 208 13.60 -7.25 -12.04
CA SER A 208 13.65 -6.49 -13.29
C SER A 208 12.74 -5.25 -13.32
N LEU A 209 11.84 -5.11 -12.33
CA LEU A 209 10.81 -4.09 -12.30
C LEU A 209 11.42 -2.70 -12.11
N GLN A 210 11.06 -1.77 -12.99
CA GLN A 210 11.59 -0.40 -13.02
C GLN A 210 10.54 0.64 -12.63
N SER A 211 9.24 0.39 -12.87
CA SER A 211 8.19 1.36 -12.53
C SER A 211 6.92 0.71 -11.98
N ILE A 212 6.34 1.38 -10.97
CA ILE A 212 5.02 1.06 -10.41
C ILE A 212 4.15 2.31 -10.49
N GLY A 213 2.98 2.20 -11.11
CA GLY A 213 2.06 3.32 -11.34
C GLY A 213 1.35 3.84 -10.10
N LYS A 214 0.66 4.98 -10.26
CA LYS A 214 -0.18 5.61 -9.23
C LYS A 214 -1.22 4.64 -8.69
N GLU A 215 -1.40 4.59 -7.36
CA GLU A 215 -2.42 3.80 -6.66
C GLU A 215 -2.41 2.30 -7.03
N CYS A 216 -1.26 1.77 -7.47
CA CYS A 216 -1.17 0.42 -8.04
C CYS A 216 -1.73 -0.66 -7.11
N PHE A 217 -1.43 -0.61 -5.82
CA PHE A 217 -1.91 -1.54 -4.80
C PHE A 217 -2.84 -0.87 -3.78
N ALA A 218 -3.38 0.30 -4.10
CA ALA A 218 -4.26 0.99 -3.17
C ALA A 218 -5.49 0.11 -2.85
N GLY A 219 -5.88 0.08 -1.58
CA GLY A 219 -7.01 -0.73 -1.10
C GLY A 219 -6.77 -2.25 -1.12
N CYS A 220 -5.54 -2.73 -1.32
CA CYS A 220 -5.17 -4.13 -1.06
C CYS A 220 -5.18 -4.40 0.45
N SER A 221 -6.37 -4.41 1.04
CA SER A 221 -6.60 -4.36 2.49
C SER A 221 -6.11 -5.58 3.27
N SER A 222 -5.84 -6.70 2.59
CA SER A 222 -5.25 -7.91 3.17
C SER A 222 -3.73 -7.99 3.04
N LEU A 223 -3.08 -7.09 2.29
CA LEU A 223 -1.64 -7.14 2.05
C LEU A 223 -0.90 -6.89 3.37
N THR A 224 -0.06 -7.85 3.79
CA THR A 224 0.64 -7.79 5.09
C THR A 224 2.08 -7.31 4.98
N GLY A 225 2.73 -7.55 3.84
CA GLY A 225 4.13 -7.23 3.63
C GLY A 225 4.42 -6.85 2.17
N ILE A 226 5.41 -5.98 1.96
CA ILE A 226 5.95 -5.67 0.63
C ILE A 226 7.46 -5.43 0.67
N THR A 227 8.14 -5.95 -0.34
CA THR A 227 9.56 -5.65 -0.63
C THR A 227 9.65 -4.97 -1.98
N LEU A 228 10.25 -3.77 -2.04
CA LEU A 228 10.46 -3.07 -3.30
C LEU A 228 11.77 -3.50 -3.98
N PRO A 229 11.81 -3.62 -5.31
CA PRO A 229 12.99 -4.09 -6.02
C PRO A 229 14.10 -3.03 -6.09
N GLN A 230 15.36 -3.48 -6.10
CA GLN A 230 16.56 -2.62 -6.11
C GLN A 230 16.76 -1.82 -7.41
N LYS A 231 16.07 -2.20 -8.49
CA LYS A 231 16.11 -1.51 -9.80
C LYS A 231 14.91 -0.60 -10.03
N LEU A 232 14.10 -0.35 -8.99
CA LEU A 232 12.91 0.49 -9.12
C LEU A 232 13.33 1.95 -9.33
N GLU A 233 13.05 2.49 -10.50
CA GLU A 233 13.36 3.87 -10.89
C GLU A 233 12.24 4.84 -10.50
N SER A 234 11.00 4.36 -10.42
CA SER A 234 9.85 5.21 -10.09
C SER A 234 8.71 4.45 -9.40
N MET A 235 8.01 5.16 -8.51
CA MET A 235 6.79 4.72 -7.86
C MET A 235 5.78 5.86 -7.85
N GLY A 236 4.53 5.57 -8.22
CA GLY A 236 3.46 6.55 -8.27
C GLY A 236 2.88 6.89 -6.89
N GLU A 237 2.20 8.04 -6.84
CA GLU A 237 1.40 8.49 -5.70
C GLU A 237 0.43 7.39 -5.19
N GLY A 238 0.25 7.29 -3.88
CA GLY A 238 -0.79 6.45 -3.29
C GLY A 238 -0.59 4.95 -3.47
N CYS A 239 0.61 4.49 -3.87
CA CYS A 239 0.85 3.11 -4.30
C CYS A 239 0.31 2.04 -3.33
N PHE A 240 0.45 2.25 -2.02
CA PHE A 240 -0.04 1.36 -0.96
C PHE A 240 -1.08 2.03 -0.05
N SER A 241 -1.75 3.10 -0.51
CA SER A 241 -2.81 3.76 0.26
C SER A 241 -3.91 2.75 0.64
N HIS A 242 -4.44 2.85 1.86
CA HIS A 242 -5.44 1.95 2.43
C HIS A 242 -5.06 0.45 2.46
N CYS A 243 -3.76 0.11 2.45
CA CYS A 243 -3.29 -1.24 2.79
C CYS A 243 -3.36 -1.45 4.32
N ILE A 244 -4.58 -1.52 4.86
CA ILE A 244 -4.84 -1.47 6.31
C ILE A 244 -4.24 -2.65 7.10
N SER A 245 -3.84 -3.75 6.44
CA SER A 245 -3.18 -4.89 7.08
C SER A 245 -1.66 -4.88 6.95
N LEU A 246 -1.07 -3.89 6.28
CA LEU A 246 0.36 -3.81 6.04
C LEU A 246 1.10 -3.57 7.36
N THR A 247 1.96 -4.51 7.73
CA THR A 247 2.78 -4.45 8.95
C THR A 247 4.27 -4.29 8.65
N GLU A 248 4.71 -4.83 7.51
CA GLU A 248 6.12 -4.89 7.12
C GLU A 248 6.33 -4.25 5.74
N VAL A 249 7.30 -3.35 5.66
CA VAL A 249 7.65 -2.65 4.43
C VAL A 249 9.17 -2.62 4.34
N ASP A 250 9.72 -3.36 3.38
CA ASP A 250 11.15 -3.32 3.08
C ASP A 250 11.40 -2.50 1.82
N ILE A 251 11.88 -1.28 2.05
CA ILE A 251 12.23 -0.29 1.02
C ILE A 251 13.68 0.18 1.12
N LYS A 252 14.50 -0.43 1.99
CA LYS A 252 15.82 0.12 2.38
C LYS A 252 16.82 0.16 1.22
N GLU A 253 16.70 -0.79 0.30
CA GLU A 253 17.58 -0.95 -0.87
C GLU A 253 16.97 -0.35 -2.14
N CYS A 254 15.85 0.37 -2.03
CA CYS A 254 15.17 0.98 -3.16
C CYS A 254 15.82 2.34 -3.51
N PRO A 255 16.20 2.62 -4.76
CA PRO A 255 16.97 3.81 -5.12
C PRO A 255 16.13 5.08 -5.32
N LEU A 256 14.91 5.13 -4.76
CA LEU A 256 14.02 6.28 -4.91
C LEU A 256 14.62 7.54 -4.26
N GLU A 257 14.51 8.67 -4.94
CA GLU A 257 14.97 9.98 -4.43
C GLU A 257 13.92 10.67 -3.54
N SER A 258 12.65 10.27 -3.66
CA SER A 258 11.56 10.75 -2.82
C SER A 258 10.56 9.63 -2.53
N LEU A 259 9.92 9.71 -1.37
CA LEU A 259 8.76 8.87 -1.06
C LEU A 259 7.51 9.57 -1.63
N PRO A 260 6.82 8.99 -2.62
CA PRO A 260 5.71 9.66 -3.29
C PRO A 260 4.58 10.07 -2.33
N PRO A 261 3.77 11.08 -2.70
CA PRO A 261 2.62 11.46 -1.90
C PRO A 261 1.67 10.29 -1.65
N TYR A 262 1.08 10.24 -0.45
CA TYR A 262 0.09 9.25 -0.02
C TYR A 262 0.54 7.78 -0.07
N THR A 263 1.85 7.50 -0.20
CA THR A 263 2.36 6.12 -0.41
C THR A 263 1.80 5.10 0.57
N PHE A 264 1.82 5.40 1.88
CA PHE A 264 1.30 4.54 2.96
C PHE A 264 0.12 5.17 3.70
N ASP A 265 -0.61 6.06 3.04
CA ASP A 265 -1.83 6.65 3.57
C ASP A 265 -2.79 5.58 4.14
N HIS A 266 -3.30 5.78 5.35
CA HIS A 266 -4.17 4.84 6.08
C HIS A 266 -3.63 3.40 6.23
N CYS A 267 -2.31 3.19 6.21
CA CYS A 267 -1.70 1.90 6.60
C CYS A 267 -1.76 1.70 8.12
N THR A 268 -2.97 1.51 8.66
CA THR A 268 -3.26 1.58 10.10
C THR A 268 -2.57 0.53 10.97
N LYS A 269 -1.99 -0.54 10.40
CA LYS A 269 -1.20 -1.56 11.10
C LYS A 269 0.32 -1.42 10.94
N LEU A 270 0.80 -0.45 10.16
CA LEU A 270 2.23 -0.24 9.97
C LEU A 270 2.86 0.19 11.30
N LEU A 271 3.84 -0.58 11.79
CA LEU A 271 4.45 -0.38 13.12
C LEU A 271 5.73 0.48 13.05
N SER A 272 6.52 0.26 12.01
CA SER A 272 7.80 0.92 11.80
C SER A 272 8.10 1.11 10.32
N ILE A 273 8.87 2.14 9.98
CA ILE A 273 9.42 2.33 8.64
C ILE A 273 10.89 2.72 8.72
N GLN A 274 11.69 2.19 7.81
CA GLN A 274 13.05 2.65 7.56
C GLN A 274 13.15 3.06 6.09
N ALA A 275 13.26 4.37 5.85
CA ALA A 275 13.38 4.90 4.50
C ALA A 275 14.78 4.62 3.91
N PRO A 276 14.89 4.39 2.59
CA PRO A 276 16.19 4.21 1.93
C PRO A 276 17.05 5.46 2.01
N ASN A 277 18.38 5.28 2.09
CA ASN A 277 19.36 6.36 2.26
C ASN A 277 19.42 7.39 1.11
N THR A 278 18.73 7.13 0.00
CA THR A 278 18.64 8.02 -1.16
C THR A 278 17.51 9.06 -1.04
N ILE A 279 16.60 8.89 -0.08
CA ILE A 279 15.39 9.72 0.03
C ILE A 279 15.76 11.12 0.52
N THR A 280 15.38 12.12 -0.26
CA THR A 280 15.54 13.55 0.06
C THR A 280 14.22 14.22 0.46
N GLU A 281 13.09 13.62 0.11
CA GLU A 281 11.76 14.17 0.40
C GLU A 281 10.79 13.07 0.84
N ILE A 282 10.07 13.34 1.94
CA ILE A 282 8.89 12.59 2.35
C ILE A 282 7.66 13.32 1.80
N GLY A 283 6.98 12.73 0.82
CA GLY A 283 5.87 13.37 0.12
C GLY A 283 4.64 13.67 0.98
N GLU A 284 3.75 14.49 0.42
CA GLU A 284 2.48 14.86 1.05
C GLU A 284 1.68 13.62 1.50
N GLY A 285 1.25 13.57 2.75
CA GLY A 285 0.42 12.50 3.28
C GLY A 285 1.05 11.10 3.23
N ALA A 286 2.37 10.97 3.04
CA ALA A 286 3.03 9.67 2.84
C ALA A 286 2.73 8.64 3.94
N PHE A 287 2.53 9.07 5.19
CA PHE A 287 2.12 8.25 6.34
C PHE A 287 0.85 8.80 7.01
N TYR A 288 -0.02 9.49 6.26
CA TYR A 288 -1.28 10.04 6.79
C TYR A 288 -2.10 8.92 7.46
N TYR A 289 -2.53 9.15 8.70
CA TYR A 289 -3.31 8.20 9.49
C TYR A 289 -2.70 6.79 9.63
N CYS A 290 -1.37 6.67 9.63
CA CYS A 290 -0.67 5.47 10.10
C CYS A 290 -0.75 5.33 11.63
N THR A 291 -1.95 5.00 12.14
CA THR A 291 -2.27 5.08 13.57
C THR A 291 -1.50 4.11 14.47
N SER A 292 -0.88 3.06 13.91
CA SER A 292 -0.04 2.12 14.67
C SER A 292 1.45 2.45 14.62
N LEU A 293 1.87 3.43 13.81
CA LEU A 293 3.28 3.77 13.63
C LEU A 293 3.87 4.27 14.94
N THR A 294 4.88 3.56 15.44
CA THR A 294 5.59 3.89 16.69
C THR A 294 7.03 4.29 16.46
N ASP A 295 7.62 3.83 15.36
CA ASP A 295 9.03 4.05 15.04
C ASP A 295 9.20 4.46 13.57
N CYS A 296 10.15 5.33 13.31
CA CYS A 296 10.45 5.84 11.98
C CYS A 296 11.94 6.15 11.93
N ILE A 297 12.63 5.68 10.90
CA ILE A 297 14.03 5.99 10.66
C ILE A 297 14.11 6.66 9.30
N LEU A 298 14.37 7.97 9.32
CA LEU A 298 14.63 8.77 8.13
C LEU A 298 16.14 8.96 7.95
N PRO A 299 16.66 8.93 6.71
CA PRO A 299 18.08 9.13 6.45
C PRO A 299 18.48 10.61 6.51
N GLU A 300 19.76 10.87 6.78
CA GLU A 300 20.38 12.21 6.78
C GLU A 300 20.30 12.95 5.43
N SER A 301 19.89 12.27 4.36
CA SER A 301 19.63 12.88 3.05
C SER A 301 18.30 13.65 3.00
N VAL A 302 17.38 13.45 3.94
CA VAL A 302 16.08 14.14 3.93
C VAL A 302 16.27 15.65 4.11
N ARG A 303 15.60 16.42 3.25
CA ARG A 303 15.55 17.89 3.25
C ARG A 303 14.14 18.42 3.49
N THR A 304 13.13 17.68 3.06
CA THR A 304 11.73 18.13 3.10
C THR A 304 10.81 17.07 3.71
N ILE A 305 10.01 17.49 4.68
CA ILE A 305 8.83 16.77 5.16
C ILE A 305 7.59 17.44 4.56
N GLY A 306 6.86 16.72 3.72
CA GLY A 306 5.70 17.22 2.99
C GLY A 306 4.47 17.50 3.87
N ASP A 307 3.47 18.12 3.25
CA ASP A 307 2.21 18.44 3.93
C ASP A 307 1.53 17.15 4.43
N TYR A 308 0.93 17.17 5.62
CA TYR A 308 0.24 16.00 6.21
C TYR A 308 1.09 14.71 6.36
N ALA A 309 2.40 14.75 6.12
CA ALA A 309 3.24 13.55 5.97
C ALA A 309 3.09 12.52 7.09
N PHE A 310 2.96 12.95 8.35
CA PHE A 310 2.73 12.11 9.53
C PHE A 310 1.46 12.49 10.31
N ALA A 311 0.54 13.24 9.69
CA ALA A 311 -0.70 13.64 10.36
C ALA A 311 -1.49 12.41 10.78
N GLY A 312 -1.97 12.39 12.03
CA GLY A 312 -2.70 11.25 12.58
C GLY A 312 -1.83 10.05 12.99
N CYS A 313 -0.50 10.13 12.90
CA CYS A 313 0.43 9.13 13.45
C CYS A 313 0.41 9.14 14.99
N SER A 314 -0.70 8.70 15.55
CA SER A 314 -1.08 8.95 16.93
C SER A 314 -0.29 8.16 17.97
N ARG A 315 0.65 7.30 17.59
CA ARG A 315 1.46 6.50 18.53
C ARG A 315 2.94 6.88 18.59
N ILE A 316 3.41 7.75 17.72
CA ILE A 316 4.75 8.32 17.82
C ILE A 316 4.78 9.28 19.01
N ALA A 317 5.70 9.04 19.94
CA ALA A 317 5.85 9.82 21.17
C ALA A 317 6.91 10.93 21.06
N GLY A 318 7.83 10.83 20.11
CA GLY A 318 8.91 11.80 19.92
C GLY A 318 9.28 12.00 18.45
N LEU A 319 9.63 13.23 18.05
CA LEU A 319 10.17 13.52 16.71
C LEU A 319 11.70 13.38 16.63
N SER A 320 12.29 12.40 17.32
CA SER A 320 13.73 12.16 17.25
C SER A 320 14.20 11.60 15.91
N PHE A 321 13.27 11.19 15.05
CA PHE A 321 13.54 10.67 13.72
C PHE A 321 13.77 11.76 12.66
N LEU A 322 13.55 13.03 12.99
CA LEU A 322 13.86 14.14 12.08
C LEU A 322 15.39 14.27 11.97
N PRO A 323 15.98 14.04 10.80
CA PRO A 323 17.43 14.01 10.65
C PRO A 323 18.00 15.43 10.51
N GLU A 324 19.29 15.57 10.79
CA GLU A 324 20.02 16.78 10.46
C GLU A 324 20.07 16.94 8.93
N GLY A 325 20.01 18.18 8.46
CA GLY A 325 19.80 18.47 7.04
C GLY A 325 18.33 18.70 6.67
N THR A 326 17.35 18.35 7.52
CA THR A 326 15.95 18.76 7.29
C THR A 326 15.84 20.28 7.24
N GLU A 327 15.37 20.86 6.14
CA GLU A 327 15.27 22.31 5.93
C GLU A 327 13.81 22.81 5.99
N LYS A 328 12.87 22.01 5.50
CA LYS A 328 11.46 22.39 5.35
C LYS A 328 10.52 21.36 5.95
N ILE A 329 9.65 21.83 6.83
CA ILE A 329 8.53 21.08 7.39
C ILE A 329 7.24 21.70 6.83
N GLY A 330 6.42 20.90 6.15
CA GLY A 330 5.21 21.34 5.45
C GLY A 330 4.06 21.77 6.36
N ARG A 331 2.86 21.89 5.78
CA ARG A 331 1.60 22.20 6.48
C ARG A 331 0.98 20.94 7.06
N TRP A 332 0.52 21.00 8.31
CA TRP A 332 -0.07 19.88 9.04
C TRP A 332 0.76 18.57 9.17
N PRO A 333 2.11 18.51 9.02
CA PRO A 333 2.83 17.24 8.97
C PRO A 333 2.70 16.40 10.23
N PHE A 334 2.49 17.00 11.41
CA PHE A 334 2.35 16.30 12.69
C PHE A 334 0.96 16.51 13.31
N TYR A 335 -0.02 16.93 12.52
CA TYR A 335 -1.36 17.23 13.01
C TYR A 335 -1.97 16.05 13.76
N GLY A 336 -2.53 16.31 14.94
CA GLY A 336 -3.29 15.32 15.69
C GLY A 336 -2.45 14.15 16.21
N MET A 337 -1.13 14.29 16.29
CA MET A 337 -0.25 13.33 16.97
C MET A 337 -0.44 13.43 18.50
N LYS A 338 -1.56 12.87 18.98
CA LYS A 338 -2.03 13.02 20.37
C LYS A 338 -1.11 12.43 21.43
N TYR A 339 -0.16 11.56 21.06
CA TYR A 339 0.84 10.99 21.98
C TYR A 339 2.20 11.66 21.85
N LEU A 340 2.37 12.61 20.93
CA LEU A 340 3.62 13.34 20.78
C LEU A 340 3.89 14.12 22.07
N PHE A 341 4.92 13.69 22.80
CA PHE A 341 5.34 14.26 24.07
C PHE A 341 6.55 15.18 23.88
N SER A 342 7.44 14.82 22.95
CA SER A 342 8.64 15.59 22.67
C SER A 342 8.95 15.81 21.21
N ALA A 343 9.63 16.91 20.90
CA ALA A 343 10.12 17.18 19.54
C ALA A 343 11.55 17.70 19.59
N LYS A 344 12.41 17.16 18.72
CA LYS A 344 13.72 17.72 18.41
C LYS A 344 13.62 18.36 17.01
N ILE A 345 13.91 19.65 16.91
CA ILE A 345 13.94 20.40 15.64
C ILE A 345 15.41 20.58 15.24
N PRO A 346 15.88 19.91 14.17
CA PRO A 346 17.27 19.97 13.72
C PRO A 346 17.76 21.38 13.42
N SER A 347 19.07 21.60 13.48
CA SER A 347 19.65 22.95 13.37
C SER A 347 19.45 23.57 11.98
N THR A 348 19.29 22.73 10.96
CA THR A 348 19.06 23.13 9.57
C THR A 348 17.64 23.56 9.23
N VAL A 349 16.66 23.39 10.13
CA VAL A 349 15.26 23.70 9.82
C VAL A 349 15.07 25.21 9.66
N LYS A 350 14.59 25.64 8.49
CA LYS A 350 14.36 27.04 8.14
C LYS A 350 12.89 27.43 8.26
N THR A 351 11.98 26.51 7.93
CA THR A 351 10.54 26.79 7.83
C THR A 351 9.71 25.64 8.41
N ILE A 352 8.62 26.01 9.11
CA ILE A 352 7.61 25.09 9.64
C ILE A 352 6.23 25.61 9.22
N GLY A 353 5.54 24.86 8.38
CA GLY A 353 4.28 25.28 7.76
C GLY A 353 3.08 25.31 8.70
N ASP A 354 1.96 25.82 8.18
CA ASP A 354 0.73 26.04 8.93
C ASP A 354 0.29 24.78 9.69
N HIS A 355 -0.18 24.95 10.93
CA HIS A 355 -0.74 23.88 11.75
C HIS A 355 0.16 22.64 11.95
N ALA A 356 1.49 22.77 11.79
CA ALA A 356 2.38 21.61 11.79
C ALA A 356 2.29 20.77 13.07
N PHE A 357 2.07 21.39 14.23
CA PHE A 357 1.88 20.74 15.53
C PHE A 357 0.47 20.94 16.10
N ASP A 358 -0.52 21.27 15.27
CA ASP A 358 -1.89 21.48 15.75
C ASP A 358 -2.45 20.18 16.35
N ASN A 359 -3.12 20.29 17.50
CA ASN A 359 -3.66 19.18 18.28
C ASN A 359 -2.62 18.18 18.81
N CYS A 360 -1.34 18.56 18.87
CA CYS A 360 -0.30 17.85 19.65
C CYS A 360 -0.44 18.14 21.15
N THR A 361 -1.61 17.82 21.71
CA THR A 361 -2.05 18.20 23.07
C THR A 361 -1.18 17.67 24.22
N ARG A 362 -0.30 16.69 23.96
CA ARG A 362 0.64 16.12 24.95
C ARG A 362 2.07 16.67 24.86
N LEU A 363 2.34 17.56 23.91
CA LEU A 363 3.67 18.10 23.70
C LEU A 363 4.10 18.91 24.94
N ASN A 364 5.19 18.47 25.58
CA ASN A 364 5.65 19.01 26.86
C ASN A 364 7.11 19.45 26.83
N VAL A 365 7.92 18.91 25.93
CA VAL A 365 9.33 19.29 25.79
C VAL A 365 9.67 19.45 24.32
N MET A 366 10.26 20.58 23.95
CA MET A 366 10.79 20.82 22.62
C MET A 366 12.24 21.25 22.74
N LEU A 367 13.11 20.64 21.94
CA LEU A 367 14.46 21.15 21.70
C LEU A 367 14.53 21.72 20.30
N SER A 368 14.85 23.00 20.19
CA SER A 368 15.07 23.67 18.93
C SER A 368 16.57 23.98 18.81
N TYR A 369 17.25 23.37 17.85
CA TYR A 369 18.67 23.63 17.59
C TYR A 369 18.98 24.76 16.59
N PRO A 370 18.04 25.31 15.78
CA PRO A 370 18.32 26.48 14.96
C PRO A 370 18.69 27.72 15.79
N THR A 371 19.79 28.37 15.43
CA THR A 371 20.25 29.61 16.07
C THR A 371 19.38 30.82 15.71
N GLU A 372 18.79 30.80 14.51
CA GLU A 372 17.68 31.68 14.14
C GLU A 372 16.37 30.89 14.25
N PRO A 373 15.33 31.41 14.92
CA PRO A 373 14.06 30.71 15.07
C PRO A 373 13.45 30.43 13.68
N PRO A 374 13.04 29.19 13.40
CA PRO A 374 12.41 28.86 12.11
C PRO A 374 11.20 29.75 11.85
N ILE A 375 11.01 30.10 10.57
CA ILE A 375 9.83 30.86 10.14
C ILE A 375 8.61 29.94 10.27
N LEU A 376 7.65 30.37 11.09
CA LEU A 376 6.42 29.63 11.36
C LEU A 376 5.28 30.11 10.46
N GLY A 377 4.51 29.16 9.93
CA GLY A 377 3.21 29.40 9.31
C GLY A 377 2.13 29.79 10.33
N GLU A 378 0.88 29.81 9.88
CA GLU A 378 -0.26 30.11 10.75
C GLU A 378 -0.56 28.95 11.70
N ASN A 379 -0.90 29.27 12.95
CA ASN A 379 -1.45 28.31 13.91
C ASN A 379 -0.61 27.03 14.13
N VAL A 380 0.72 27.12 14.01
CA VAL A 380 1.64 25.96 14.10
C VAL A 380 1.39 25.14 15.35
N PHE A 381 1.19 25.81 16.49
CA PHE A 381 0.99 25.18 17.81
C PHE A 381 -0.44 25.30 18.32
N ARG A 382 -1.44 25.39 17.42
CA ARG A 382 -2.84 25.48 17.83
C ARG A 382 -3.23 24.26 18.68
N ASN A 383 -3.96 24.49 19.78
CA ASN A 383 -4.30 23.46 20.77
C ASN A 383 -3.09 22.79 21.47
N VAL A 384 -1.92 23.42 21.46
CA VAL A 384 -0.78 23.08 22.33
C VAL A 384 -0.75 24.05 23.50
N LEU A 385 -0.57 23.54 24.72
CA LEU A 385 -0.38 24.38 25.92
C LEU A 385 1.07 24.88 25.96
N GLN A 386 1.43 25.82 25.08
CA GLN A 386 2.82 26.26 24.88
C GLN A 386 3.51 26.70 26.17
N LYS A 387 2.82 27.45 27.02
CA LYS A 387 3.31 27.89 28.35
C LYS A 387 3.71 26.74 29.29
N ASP A 388 3.16 25.54 29.10
CA ASP A 388 3.43 24.35 29.91
C ASP A 388 4.45 23.43 29.21
N CYS A 389 4.89 23.80 28.00
CA CYS A 389 5.89 23.11 27.22
C CYS A 389 7.25 23.81 27.38
N ARG A 390 8.24 23.08 27.87
CA ARG A 390 9.61 23.55 28.03
C ARG A 390 10.27 23.59 26.65
N LEU A 391 10.73 24.77 26.22
CA LEU A 391 11.43 24.95 24.95
C LEU A 391 12.91 25.24 25.23
N GLY A 392 13.78 24.27 24.98
CA GLY A 392 15.23 24.46 24.99
C GLY A 392 15.73 25.04 23.66
N ILE A 393 16.50 26.11 23.71
CA ILE A 393 17.09 26.80 22.55
C ILE A 393 18.59 27.06 22.72
N PRO A 394 19.35 27.37 21.65
CA PRO A 394 20.76 27.75 21.79
C PRO A 394 20.90 29.01 22.64
N ASP A 395 21.93 29.05 23.48
CA ASP A 395 22.09 30.09 24.50
C ASP A 395 22.22 31.49 23.89
N GLU A 396 22.85 31.57 22.72
CA GLU A 396 22.99 32.78 21.91
C GLU A 396 21.68 33.29 21.29
N SER A 397 20.64 32.45 21.23
CA SER A 397 19.40 32.70 20.48
C SER A 397 18.25 33.23 21.32
N LEU A 398 18.43 33.36 22.64
CA LEU A 398 17.36 33.73 23.58
C LEU A 398 16.58 34.97 23.16
N SER A 399 17.29 36.04 22.82
CA SER A 399 16.68 37.30 22.38
C SER A 399 15.85 37.15 21.11
N LEU A 400 16.25 36.27 20.18
CA LEU A 400 15.52 36.07 18.93
C LEU A 400 14.21 35.31 19.17
N TYR A 401 14.25 34.21 19.93
CA TYR A 401 13.06 33.42 20.23
C TYR A 401 12.03 34.20 21.07
N LEU A 402 12.46 35.00 22.06
CA LEU A 402 11.57 35.85 22.87
C LEU A 402 10.83 36.93 22.05
N ASN A 403 11.39 37.33 20.91
CA ASN A 403 10.79 38.34 20.03
C ASN A 403 10.04 37.75 18.83
N THR A 404 10.02 36.41 18.68
CA THR A 404 9.40 35.76 17.52
C THR A 404 7.99 35.27 17.86
N PRO A 405 6.96 35.62 17.06
CA PRO A 405 5.58 35.17 17.29
C PRO A 405 5.46 33.64 17.38
N GLN A 406 4.50 33.18 18.19
CA GLN A 406 4.30 31.78 18.58
C GLN A 406 5.47 31.19 19.40
N TRP A 407 6.74 31.37 19.01
CA TRP A 407 7.89 30.89 19.79
C TRP A 407 7.96 31.51 21.19
N LYS A 408 7.68 32.81 21.30
CA LYS A 408 7.67 33.54 22.58
C LYS A 408 6.61 33.07 23.59
N GLU A 409 5.65 32.23 23.17
CA GLU A 409 4.55 31.75 24.02
C GLU A 409 4.93 30.50 24.84
N PHE A 410 6.13 29.95 24.63
CA PHE A 410 6.66 28.79 25.35
C PHE A 410 7.36 29.15 26.68
N ASP A 411 7.54 28.17 27.56
CA ASP A 411 8.50 28.25 28.67
C ASP A 411 9.93 28.09 28.12
N ILE A 412 10.52 29.19 27.66
CA ILE A 412 11.85 29.21 27.01
C ILE A 412 12.95 29.02 28.05
N ARG A 413 13.86 28.08 27.78
CA ARG A 413 15.02 27.71 28.60
C ARG A 413 16.26 27.59 27.72
N TYR A 414 17.43 27.67 28.35
CA TYR A 414 18.68 27.34 27.68
C TYR A 414 18.75 25.83 27.40
N LEU A 415 19.31 25.42 26.27
CA LEU A 415 19.53 24.00 25.96
C LEU A 415 20.33 23.32 27.08
N SER A 416 21.31 24.03 27.66
CA SER A 416 22.10 23.57 28.79
C SER A 416 21.29 23.28 30.06
N GLU A 417 20.09 23.84 30.20
CA GLU A 417 19.17 23.62 31.32
C GLU A 417 18.13 22.53 31.06
N VAL A 418 17.93 22.14 29.80
CA VAL A 418 16.96 21.10 29.42
C VAL A 418 17.72 19.78 29.24
N ASP A 419 17.68 18.95 30.28
CA ASP A 419 18.27 17.62 30.26
C ASP A 419 17.71 16.78 29.10
N GLU A 420 18.56 16.39 28.15
CA GLU A 420 18.16 15.55 27.02
C GLU A 420 17.56 14.22 27.46
N GLN A 421 17.93 13.72 28.63
CA GLN A 421 17.38 12.48 29.20
C GLN A 421 15.95 12.66 29.73
N GLN A 422 15.48 13.89 29.92
CA GLN A 422 14.08 14.21 30.28
C GLN A 422 13.15 14.44 29.07
N ILE A 423 13.68 14.34 27.85
CA ILE A 423 12.94 14.45 26.58
C ILE A 423 12.17 13.15 26.29
N ASP A 424 12.57 12.06 26.93
CA ASP A 424 11.86 10.81 26.79
C ASP A 424 10.49 10.93 27.45
N ASP A 425 9.42 10.47 26.77
CA ASP A 425 8.07 10.45 27.34
C ASP A 425 8.19 9.91 28.75
N LYS A 426 7.70 10.67 29.73
CA LYS A 426 7.63 10.23 31.15
C LYS A 426 6.81 8.93 31.31
N ALA A 427 6.35 8.34 30.21
CA ALA A 427 5.78 7.03 30.08
C ALA A 427 6.79 5.90 30.32
N LEU A 428 6.25 4.84 30.92
CA LEU A 428 6.83 3.53 30.96
C LEU A 428 7.08 2.99 29.54
N LYS A 429 8.34 2.67 29.23
CA LYS A 429 8.73 1.96 28.01
C LYS A 429 8.98 0.49 28.30
N ALA A 430 8.57 -0.36 27.38
CA ALA A 430 8.87 -1.79 27.43
C ALA A 430 9.10 -2.30 26.01
N TYR A 431 10.27 -2.87 25.74
CA TYR A 431 10.66 -3.37 24.43
C TYR A 431 11.56 -4.59 24.55
N PHE A 432 11.60 -5.42 23.52
CA PHE A 432 12.50 -6.57 23.47
C PHE A 432 13.83 -6.19 22.84
N GLU A 433 14.92 -6.58 23.49
CA GLU A 433 16.26 -6.60 22.91
C GLU A 433 16.74 -8.06 22.90
N GLN A 434 16.85 -8.64 21.71
CA GLN A 434 17.04 -10.08 21.49
C GLN A 434 15.96 -10.93 22.20
N LYS A 435 16.28 -11.46 23.38
CA LYS A 435 15.42 -12.32 24.19
C LYS A 435 15.19 -11.77 25.60
N MET A 436 15.61 -10.55 25.85
CA MET A 436 15.42 -9.82 27.10
C MET A 436 14.32 -8.79 26.90
N LEU A 437 13.35 -8.76 27.81
CA LEU A 437 12.41 -7.65 27.91
C LEU A 437 13.05 -6.54 28.76
N ILE A 438 13.26 -5.38 28.14
CA ILE A 438 13.77 -4.18 28.81
C ILE A 438 12.57 -3.30 29.15
N VAL A 439 12.43 -2.96 30.43
CA VAL A 439 11.39 -2.07 30.94
C VAL A 439 12.04 -0.86 31.58
N ASN A 440 11.80 0.32 31.03
CA ASN A 440 12.37 1.59 31.49
C ASN A 440 11.25 2.53 31.95
N SER A 441 11.47 3.23 33.04
CA SER A 441 10.56 4.27 33.51
C SER A 441 11.32 5.40 34.18
N TYR A 442 10.89 6.63 33.92
CA TYR A 442 11.39 7.82 34.61
C TYR A 442 10.91 7.86 36.07
N GLU A 443 9.61 7.64 36.30
CA GLU A 443 9.12 7.43 37.65
C GLU A 443 9.58 6.06 38.15
N PRO A 444 10.22 5.97 39.32
CA PRO A 444 10.66 4.70 39.86
C PRO A 444 9.52 3.70 39.92
N MET A 445 9.70 2.57 39.26
CA MET A 445 8.78 1.45 39.31
C MET A 445 8.87 0.83 40.71
N HIS A 446 7.75 0.57 41.35
CA HIS A 446 7.67 -0.11 42.64
C HIS A 446 7.30 -1.58 42.51
N ARG A 447 6.52 -1.91 41.49
CA ARG A 447 6.11 -3.28 41.22
C ARG A 447 6.10 -3.51 39.72
N ILE A 448 6.82 -4.53 39.28
CA ILE A 448 6.91 -4.96 37.89
C ILE A 448 6.49 -6.41 37.88
N THR A 449 5.44 -6.73 37.13
CA THR A 449 4.92 -8.09 37.03
C THR A 449 4.71 -8.45 35.57
N LEU A 450 5.33 -9.52 35.12
CA LEU A 450 5.14 -10.06 33.77
C LEU A 450 4.31 -11.34 33.86
N TYR A 451 3.28 -11.40 33.04
CA TYR A 451 2.39 -12.55 32.91
C TYR A 451 2.49 -13.11 31.49
N THR A 452 2.32 -14.41 31.35
CA THR A 452 1.92 -15.03 30.08
C THR A 452 0.46 -14.71 29.79
N ILE A 453 0.04 -14.89 28.54
CA ILE A 453 -1.33 -14.54 28.10
C ILE A 453 -2.44 -15.35 28.80
N ASP A 454 -2.12 -16.55 29.30
CA ASP A 454 -2.99 -17.39 30.13
C ASP A 454 -3.07 -16.94 31.59
N GLY A 455 -2.38 -15.85 31.96
CA GLY A 455 -2.43 -15.23 33.28
C GLY A 455 -1.38 -15.75 34.27
N ARG A 456 -0.51 -16.69 33.89
CA ARG A 456 0.56 -17.16 34.78
C ARG A 456 1.64 -16.08 34.93
N THR A 457 1.96 -15.74 36.18
CA THR A 457 3.09 -14.84 36.49
C THR A 457 4.41 -15.56 36.22
N ILE A 458 5.26 -14.94 35.40
CA ILE A 458 6.60 -15.47 35.05
C ILE A 458 7.74 -14.59 35.56
N TYR A 459 7.45 -13.34 35.90
CA TYR A 459 8.38 -12.45 36.56
C TYR A 459 7.64 -11.55 37.52
N GLN A 460 8.20 -11.34 38.70
CA GLN A 460 7.74 -10.31 39.62
C GLN A 460 8.93 -9.71 40.34
N LYS A 461 9.02 -8.38 40.32
CA LYS A 461 9.98 -7.60 41.10
C LYS A 461 9.24 -6.52 41.86
N GLN A 462 9.57 -6.41 43.14
CA GLN A 462 9.15 -5.30 43.99
C GLN A 462 10.39 -4.53 44.44
N GLY A 463 10.22 -3.23 44.64
CA GLY A 463 11.30 -2.33 45.01
C GLY A 463 11.49 -1.23 43.98
N LYS A 464 12.12 -0.13 44.41
CA LYS A 464 12.27 1.10 43.66
C LYS A 464 13.34 0.95 42.57
N THR A 465 12.96 1.00 41.31
CA THR A 465 13.92 0.86 40.18
C THR A 465 13.42 1.59 38.93
N THR A 466 14.33 2.18 38.15
CA THR A 466 14.02 2.88 36.89
C THR A 466 14.25 2.00 35.66
N GLU A 467 14.92 0.85 35.80
CA GLU A 467 15.18 -0.12 34.75
C GLU A 467 14.96 -1.54 35.28
N ALA A 468 14.30 -2.37 34.48
CA ALA A 468 14.23 -3.81 34.69
C ALA A 468 14.53 -4.57 33.41
N LYS A 469 15.51 -5.46 33.49
CA LYS A 469 15.84 -6.43 32.43
C LYS A 469 15.26 -7.77 32.85
N ILE A 470 14.34 -8.29 32.07
CA ILE A 470 13.59 -9.51 32.34
C ILE A 470 13.98 -10.54 31.30
N ASP A 471 14.61 -11.63 31.73
CA ASP A 471 14.95 -12.74 30.84
C ASP A 471 13.68 -13.51 30.46
N THR A 472 13.40 -13.57 29.16
CA THR A 472 12.26 -14.29 28.59
C THR A 472 12.69 -15.47 27.71
N GLN A 473 13.97 -15.87 27.74
CA GLN A 473 14.51 -16.99 26.94
C GLN A 473 13.87 -18.33 27.28
N SER A 474 13.62 -18.59 28.56
CA SER A 474 13.06 -19.84 29.07
C SER A 474 11.55 -20.01 28.83
N TYR A 475 10.89 -19.02 28.23
CA TYR A 475 9.45 -19.01 28.02
C TYR A 475 9.11 -18.99 26.53
N SER A 476 8.31 -19.96 26.10
CA SER A 476 7.89 -20.16 24.71
C SER A 476 6.71 -19.28 24.26
N GLY A 477 6.22 -18.39 25.13
CA GLY A 477 5.13 -17.47 24.80
C GLY A 477 5.59 -16.34 23.90
N GLU A 478 4.81 -16.02 22.87
CA GLU A 478 5.07 -14.86 21.99
C GLU A 478 4.41 -13.59 22.51
N VAL A 479 3.48 -13.71 23.44
CA VAL A 479 2.72 -12.58 23.99
C VAL A 479 2.75 -12.60 25.50
N PHE A 480 3.09 -11.46 26.07
CA PHE A 480 3.16 -11.23 27.51
C PHE A 480 2.30 -10.04 27.91
N ILE A 481 1.84 -10.04 29.15
CA ILE A 481 1.20 -8.89 29.79
C ILE A 481 2.17 -8.35 30.83
N LEU A 482 2.64 -7.13 30.66
CA LEU A 482 3.44 -6.42 31.65
C LEU A 482 2.54 -5.50 32.46
N SER A 483 2.59 -5.61 33.77
CA SER A 483 1.96 -4.69 34.71
C SER A 483 3.03 -4.00 35.53
N VAL A 484 3.02 -2.67 35.51
CA VAL A 484 3.96 -1.86 36.27
C VAL A 484 3.23 -0.83 37.10
N GLN A 485 3.52 -0.80 38.39
CA GLN A 485 3.15 0.28 39.28
C GLN A 485 4.33 1.25 39.41
N ILE A 486 4.10 2.51 39.07
CA ILE A 486 5.08 3.60 39.26
C ILE A 486 4.92 4.25 40.64
N GLU A 487 5.90 5.06 41.06
CA GLU A 487 5.99 5.69 42.39
C GLU A 487 4.74 6.50 42.76
N SER A 488 4.09 7.16 41.80
CA SER A 488 2.81 7.85 42.00
C SER A 488 1.62 6.93 42.33
N GLY A 489 1.80 5.60 42.34
CA GLY A 489 0.77 4.60 42.61
C GLY A 489 -0.05 4.20 41.37
N LYS A 490 0.14 4.88 40.23
CA LYS A 490 -0.49 4.56 38.96
C LYS A 490 0.01 3.23 38.40
N TYR A 491 -0.89 2.47 37.78
CA TYR A 491 -0.57 1.24 37.07
C TYR A 491 -0.57 1.45 35.56
N TYR A 492 0.42 0.88 34.89
CA TYR A 492 0.46 0.67 33.45
C TYR A 492 0.34 -0.83 33.15
N HIS A 493 -0.47 -1.15 32.16
CA HIS A 493 -0.61 -2.52 31.65
C HIS A 493 -0.29 -2.51 30.15
N LEU A 494 0.72 -3.26 29.76
CA LEU A 494 1.24 -3.33 28.39
C LEU A 494 1.10 -4.76 27.89
N LYS A 495 0.50 -4.94 26.71
CA LYS A 495 0.57 -6.20 25.98
C LYS A 495 1.80 -6.15 25.09
N LEU A 496 2.71 -7.09 25.27
CA LEU A 496 4.01 -7.12 24.60
C LEU A 496 4.09 -8.34 23.71
N GLY A 497 4.41 -8.14 22.44
CA GLY A 497 4.67 -9.21 21.48
C GLY A 497 6.17 -9.37 21.26
N ARG A 498 6.64 -10.61 21.23
CA ARG A 498 7.99 -10.96 20.77
C ARG A 498 7.91 -11.15 19.26
N VAL A 499 8.57 -10.29 18.49
CA VAL A 499 8.72 -10.51 17.03
C VAL A 499 9.90 -11.46 16.86
N ASN A 500 9.69 -12.59 16.18
CA ASN A 500 10.75 -13.57 15.90
C ASN A 500 11.67 -13.09 14.78
#